data_AF-X6GH98-F1
#
_entry.id   AF-X6GH98-F1
#
_cell.length_a   1.000
_cell.length_b   1.000
_cell.length_c   1.000
_cell.angle_alpha   90.00
_cell.angle_beta   90.00
_cell.angle_gamma   90.00
#
_symmetry.space_group_name_H-M   'P 1'
#
loop_
_entity.id
_entity.type
_entity.pdbx_description
1 polymer ?
#
loop_
_entity_poly.entity_id
_entity_poly.type
_entity_poly.pdbx_seq_one_letter_code
_entity_poly.pdbx_strand_id
1 'polypeptide(L)'
;MKVGILAGGFETRLAEETESLHAFKPQWTARRGVAQRYEALGTIGLLLEEFEGERFRRIAHAKKADPRMRTGRAPGRAPVLAKAD
;
A
#
# COMPACT_ATOMS: atom_id res chain seq x y z
N MET A 1 3.35 7.18 52.41
CA MET A 1 3.39 8.19 51.32
C MET A 1 4.41 7.75 50.27
N LYS A 2 3.93 7.32 49.10
CA LYS A 2 4.69 7.27 47.85
C LYS A 2 3.66 7.31 46.72
N VAL A 3 3.73 8.40 45.96
CA VAL A 3 2.87 8.73 44.82
C VAL A 3 3.58 8.28 43.54
N GLY A 4 2.79 7.84 42.56
CA GLY A 4 3.13 7.81 41.13
C GLY A 4 3.79 6.51 40.66
N ILE A 5 3.49 5.95 39.49
CA ILE A 5 2.80 6.44 38.28
C ILE A 5 2.10 5.21 37.66
N LEU A 6 0.80 5.31 37.37
CA LEU A 6 0.11 4.37 36.49
C LEU A 6 0.48 4.72 35.05
N ALA A 7 1.54 4.11 34.52
CA ALA A 7 1.82 4.14 33.09
C ALA A 7 0.90 3.13 32.42
N GLY A 8 -0.21 3.64 31.88
CA GLY A 8 -1.14 2.92 31.03
C GLY A 8 -0.45 2.32 29.81
N GLY A 9 -1.04 1.22 29.33
CA GLY A 9 -0.48 0.27 28.40
C GLY A 9 0.10 0.85 27.12
N PHE A 10 1.20 0.26 26.67
CA PHE A 10 1.56 -0.03 25.28
C PHE A 10 2.90 -0.79 25.23
N GLU A 11 3.74 -0.70 26.27
CA GLU A 11 5.08 -1.32 26.25
C GLU A 11 5.13 -2.82 26.56
N THR A 12 4.15 -3.37 27.28
CA THR A 12 4.16 -4.79 27.68
C THR A 12 3.77 -5.76 26.57
N ARG A 13 3.29 -5.30 25.42
CA ARG A 13 2.86 -6.19 24.31
C ARG A 13 4.00 -6.58 23.37
N LEU A 14 5.07 -5.78 23.25
CA LEU A 14 6.16 -6.06 22.31
C LEU A 14 7.10 -7.18 22.79
N ALA A 15 7.27 -7.33 24.10
CA ALA A 15 8.18 -8.33 24.67
C ALA A 15 7.69 -9.77 24.49
N GLU A 16 6.37 -10.00 24.50
CA GLU A 16 5.77 -11.32 24.25
C GLU A 16 5.92 -11.72 22.77
N GLU A 17 5.88 -10.74 21.86
CA GLU A 17 5.99 -10.95 20.42
C GLU A 17 7.41 -11.36 20.01
N THR A 18 8.45 -10.74 20.60
CA THR A 18 9.84 -11.03 20.24
C THR A 18 10.31 -12.41 20.69
N GLU A 19 9.93 -12.88 21.89
CA GLU A 19 10.26 -14.24 22.35
C GLU A 19 9.66 -15.32 21.43
N SER A 20 8.42 -15.14 20.97
CA SER A 20 7.75 -16.08 20.07
C SER A 20 8.44 -16.19 18.69
N LEU A 21 9.08 -15.11 18.23
CA LEU A 21 9.81 -15.04 16.97
C LEU A 21 11.17 -15.74 17.01
N HIS A 22 11.85 -15.80 18.17
CA HIS A 22 13.14 -16.48 18.29
C HIS A 22 13.06 -17.99 18.02
N ALA A 23 11.89 -18.61 18.27
CA ALA A 23 11.63 -20.01 17.95
C ALA A 23 11.04 -20.22 16.53
N PHE A 24 10.69 -19.14 15.82
CA PHE A 24 10.05 -19.22 14.52
C PHE A 24 11.05 -19.67 13.45
N LYS A 25 10.86 -20.89 12.96
CA LYS A 25 11.60 -21.43 11.81
C LYS A 25 10.74 -21.28 10.55
N PRO A 26 11.00 -20.29 9.68
CA PRO A 26 10.25 -20.14 8.44
C PRO A 26 10.41 -21.41 7.60
N GLN A 27 9.27 -22.05 7.29
CA GLN A 27 9.23 -23.26 6.48
C GLN A 27 9.56 -22.97 5.00
N TRP A 28 9.49 -21.70 4.61
CA TRP A 28 9.82 -21.26 3.26
C TRP A 28 11.19 -20.59 3.22
N THR A 29 12.06 -21.14 2.39
CA THR A 29 13.24 -20.40 1.92
C THR A 29 12.80 -19.37 0.89
N ALA A 30 13.52 -18.25 0.78
CA ALA A 30 13.24 -17.22 -0.22
C ALA A 30 13.10 -17.82 -1.64
N ARG A 31 13.96 -18.78 -1.98
CA ARG A 31 13.90 -19.51 -3.26
C ARG A 31 12.60 -20.31 -3.45
N ARG A 32 12.16 -21.06 -2.44
CA ARG A 32 10.89 -21.82 -2.50
C ARG A 32 9.68 -20.89 -2.55
N GLY A 33 9.73 -19.79 -1.80
CA GLY A 33 8.67 -18.78 -1.80
C GLY A 33 8.51 -18.10 -3.16
N VAL A 34 9.61 -17.76 -3.83
CA VAL A 34 9.58 -17.19 -5.19
C VAL A 34 9.03 -18.21 -6.18
N ALA A 35 9.48 -19.47 -6.14
CA ALA A 35 9.02 -20.52 -7.05
C ALA A 35 7.50 -20.75 -6.93
N GLN A 36 7.00 -20.94 -5.70
CA GLN A 36 5.57 -21.15 -5.46
C GLN A 36 4.72 -19.95 -5.92
N ARG A 37 5.18 -18.72 -5.66
CA ARG A 37 4.46 -17.54 -6.12
C ARG A 37 4.47 -17.41 -7.64
N TYR A 38 5.60 -17.71 -8.29
CA TYR A 38 5.70 -17.66 -9.73
C TYR A 38 4.74 -18.67 -10.40
N GLU A 39 4.73 -19.92 -9.92
CA GLU A 39 3.81 -20.95 -10.41
C GLU A 39 2.35 -20.54 -10.20
N ALA A 40 2.00 -20.10 -8.99
CA ALA A 40 0.63 -19.70 -8.67
C ALA A 40 0.17 -18.48 -9.46
N LEU A 41 1.04 -17.48 -9.69
CA LEU A 41 0.71 -16.30 -10.50
C LEU A 41 0.68 -16.62 -11.99
N GLY A 42 1.48 -17.59 -12.44
CA GLY A 42 1.52 -18.06 -13.82
C GLY A 42 0.21 -18.70 -14.28
N THR A 43 -0.51 -19.39 -13.40
CA THR A 43 -1.82 -20.00 -13.73
C THR A 43 -2.94 -18.98 -13.92
N ILE A 44 -2.79 -17.78 -13.37
CA ILE A 44 -3.79 -16.70 -13.48
C ILE A 44 -3.76 -16.07 -14.88
N GLY A 45 -2.68 -16.27 -15.65
CA GLY A 45 -2.56 -15.74 -17.01
C GLY A 45 -2.48 -14.22 -17.06
N LEU A 46 -1.84 -13.60 -16.05
CA LEU A 46 -1.65 -12.15 -16.00
C LEU A 46 -0.75 -11.67 -17.14
N LEU A 47 -1.24 -10.71 -17.92
CA LEU A 47 -0.50 -10.09 -19.03
C LEU A 47 0.19 -8.80 -18.57
N LEU A 48 1.32 -8.46 -19.21
CA LEU A 48 2.06 -7.23 -18.89
C LEU A 48 1.18 -5.98 -19.08
N GLU A 49 0.34 -6.01 -20.11
CA GLU A 49 -0.62 -4.96 -20.45
C GLU A 49 -1.65 -4.72 -19.34
N GLU A 50 -1.91 -5.71 -18.48
CA GLU A 50 -2.80 -5.55 -17.33
C GLU A 50 -2.12 -4.81 -16.18
N PHE A 51 -0.81 -5.00 -16.02
CA PHE A 51 0.00 -4.24 -15.07
C PHE A 51 0.22 -2.80 -15.51
N GLU A 52 0.51 -2.59 -16.80
CA GLU A 52 0.79 -1.26 -17.35
C GLU A 52 -0.45 -0.49 -17.81
N GLY A 53 -1.57 -1.19 -17.94
CA GLY A 53 -2.88 -0.66 -18.34
C GLY A 53 -3.75 -0.22 -17.16
N GLU A 54 -5.01 0.07 -17.46
CA GLU A 54 -5.95 0.66 -16.50
C GLU A 54 -6.34 -0.27 -15.34
N ARG A 55 -6.10 -1.57 -15.46
CA ARG A 55 -6.49 -2.56 -14.44
C ARG A 55 -5.69 -2.37 -13.15
N PHE A 56 -4.36 -2.24 -13.25
CA PHE A 56 -3.50 -2.10 -12.06
C PHE A 56 -2.69 -0.80 -12.01
N ARG A 57 -2.50 -0.07 -13.12
CA ARG A 57 -1.74 1.18 -13.12
C ARG A 57 -2.59 2.34 -12.59
N ARG A 58 -2.27 2.82 -11.38
CA ARG A 58 -2.97 3.93 -10.71
C ARG A 58 -3.10 5.19 -11.56
N ILE A 59 -2.05 5.59 -12.28
CA ILE A 59 -2.09 6.77 -13.17
C ILE A 59 -3.05 6.53 -14.35
N ALA A 60 -3.10 5.32 -14.89
CA ALA A 60 -4.02 5.00 -15.97
C ALA A 60 -5.48 5.05 -15.47
N HIS A 61 -5.75 4.52 -14.27
CA HIS A 61 -7.06 4.64 -13.63
C HIS A 61 -7.46 6.11 -13.39
N ALA A 62 -6.56 6.94 -12.86
CA ALA A 62 -6.82 8.36 -12.64
C ALA A 62 -7.11 9.12 -13.94
N LYS A 63 -6.37 8.82 -15.03
CA LYS A 63 -6.60 9.38 -16.37
C LYS A 63 -7.91 8.90 -17.02
N LYS A 64 -8.43 7.74 -16.61
CA LYS A 64 -9.76 7.27 -17.00
C LYS A 64 -10.85 8.04 -16.27
N ALA A 65 -10.68 8.23 -14.96
CA ALA A 65 -11.66 8.87 -14.09
C ALA A 65 -11.77 10.39 -14.27
N ASP A 66 -10.64 11.08 -14.53
CA ASP A 66 -10.62 12.52 -14.81
C ASP A 66 -10.04 12.80 -16.21
N PRO A 67 -10.90 13.15 -17.19
CA PRO A 67 -10.46 13.49 -18.55
C PRO A 67 -9.41 14.60 -18.62
N ARG A 68 -9.35 15.51 -17.64
CA ARG A 68 -8.36 16.60 -17.59
C ARG A 68 -6.95 16.07 -17.35
N MET A 69 -6.81 14.91 -16.72
CA MET A 69 -5.52 14.26 -16.50
C MET A 69 -4.94 13.61 -17.76
N ARG A 70 -5.74 13.41 -18.82
CA ARG A 70 -5.24 12.86 -20.10
C ARG A 70 -4.35 13.84 -20.87
N THR A 71 -4.62 15.14 -20.75
CA THR A 71 -4.03 16.16 -21.62
C THR A 71 -2.72 16.74 -21.08
N GLY A 72 -2.24 16.30 -19.91
CA GLY A 72 -1.04 16.86 -19.26
C GLY A 72 -1.18 18.33 -18.84
N ARG A 73 -2.33 18.96 -19.11
CA ARG A 73 -2.64 20.32 -18.68
C ARG A 73 -3.10 20.26 -17.23
N ALA A 74 -2.30 20.85 -16.32
CA ALA A 74 -2.73 21.06 -14.95
C ALA A 74 -4.14 21.68 -14.94
N PRO A 75 -5.06 21.23 -14.07
CA PRO A 75 -6.39 21.83 -14.00
C PRO A 75 -6.20 23.32 -13.74
N GLY A 76 -6.61 24.15 -14.71
CA GLY A 76 -6.54 25.60 -14.58
C GLY A 76 -7.26 25.96 -13.28
N ARG A 77 -6.57 26.70 -12.41
CA ARG A 77 -7.15 27.20 -11.16
C ARG A 77 -8.48 27.85 -11.53
N ALA A 78 -9.58 27.30 -11.02
CA ALA A 78 -10.90 27.88 -11.27
C ALA A 78 -10.80 29.37 -10.92
N PRO A 79 -11.24 30.29 -11.81
CA PRO A 79 -11.20 31.70 -11.50
C PRO A 79 -11.99 31.88 -10.21
N VAL A 80 -11.31 32.38 -9.17
CA VAL A 80 -11.97 32.81 -7.95
C VAL A 80 -12.88 33.94 -8.42
N LEU A 81 -14.19 33.70 -8.43
CA LEU A 81 -15.17 34.72 -8.78
C LEU A 81 -14.87 35.93 -7.91
N ALA A 82 -14.30 36.96 -8.52
CA ALA A 82 -14.17 38.27 -7.91
C ALA A 82 -15.60 38.65 -7.52
N LYS A 83 -15.84 38.86 -6.23
CA LYS A 83 -17.12 39.39 -5.81
C LYS A 83 -17.26 40.74 -6.49
N ALA A 84 -18.26 40.85 -7.36
CA ALA A 84 -18.68 42.13 -7.89
C ALA A 84 -19.10 43.02 -6.71
N ASP A 85 -18.68 44.28 -6.80
CA ASP A 85 -18.88 45.34 -5.81
C ASP A 85 -20.35 45.54 -5.41
#